data_AF-A0A561BT89-F1
#
_entry.id   AF-A0A561BT89-F1
#
_cell.length_a   1.000
_cell.length_b   1.000
_cell.length_c   1.000
_cell.angle_alpha   90.00
_cell.angle_beta   90.00
_cell.angle_gamma   90.00
#
_symmetry.space_group_name_H-M   'P 1'
#
loop_
_entity.id
_entity.type
_entity.pdbx_description
1 polymer ?
#
loop_
_entity_poly.entity_id
_entity_poly.type
_entity_poly.pdbx_seq_one_letter_code
_entity_poly.pdbx_strand_id
1 'polypeptide(L)'
;MRIPRIRRAALAAVLLTALAVPVTPVAAEPARSPATPEPTRTVLPGVSKQLEVRGPSGLSSRRLPAGTTHKLTLRHLGHDGALAPTAFTGIANLDGSLNEPVDVGTGEVTLALPAGRYVFASTLEVGEQTSVLVQPLLDLRADTTVAVDFRRTKPLAITVDDASVSSYFSALYFARRLADGSMLEFSAPGGPLEDVRAGQLGPDVPANELKSSVGTHWAVPGPRGDFADSPVTYHSMDTVDGRFVQGLQRVVRRSALARLVSTTYSTAADLVGVKSIAVLPPDHHSVWSKGLTRNRPGTVTEYVEAGREVSAGFQERTGGGEESVLVAELNWGSSRSFAAGSLHRTEWNRAVLGPGLPEGAAARYGDQLAVEVGLTDDAAGNNGWGMDQAAATRLYRDGVLVVETDRPGNLGREAIVEPGQAKYRLETEVIRAAGTRRSTVVKTAWTFRSDTTSESGEALPLWVARFAPGTGLANDVAAGRIVVPLTLTPQPGAKVGKPGVPVVETSADGGGSWRRATVVPVGGGRYQVGFTATVGTVGLRVTMTDSLGNSVEQSVADALGVR
;
A
#
# COMPACT_ATOMS: atom_id res chain seq x y z
N MET A 1 -41.70 -0.28 -16.80
CA MET A 1 -40.60 -0.70 -17.71
C MET A 1 -39.45 -1.14 -16.81
N ARG A 2 -39.18 -2.44 -16.72
CA ARG A 2 -38.20 -3.04 -15.79
C ARG A 2 -36.79 -2.93 -16.40
N ILE A 3 -35.88 -2.25 -15.71
CA ILE A 3 -34.46 -2.17 -16.06
C ILE A 3 -33.77 -3.45 -15.54
N PRO A 4 -32.92 -4.13 -16.33
CA PRO A 4 -32.30 -5.39 -15.92
C PRO A 4 -31.20 -5.14 -14.87
N ARG A 5 -31.16 -6.02 -13.86
CA ARG A 5 -30.08 -6.12 -12.88
C ARG A 5 -28.80 -6.54 -13.59
N ILE A 6 -27.77 -5.69 -13.54
CA ILE A 6 -26.41 -6.01 -13.97
C ILE A 6 -25.86 -7.05 -12.98
N ARG A 7 -25.41 -8.20 -13.50
CA ARG A 7 -24.74 -9.24 -12.72
C ARG A 7 -23.34 -8.75 -12.33
N ARG A 8 -22.99 -8.91 -11.05
CA ARG A 8 -21.63 -8.72 -10.54
C ARG A 8 -20.68 -9.68 -11.28
N ALA A 9 -19.70 -9.13 -11.99
CA ALA A 9 -18.49 -9.85 -12.37
C ALA A 9 -17.40 -9.34 -11.42
N ALA A 10 -16.85 -10.21 -10.59
CA ALA A 10 -15.62 -9.91 -9.87
C ALA A 10 -14.50 -9.80 -10.92
N LEU A 11 -13.81 -8.66 -10.92
CA LEU A 11 -12.69 -8.39 -11.81
C LEU A 11 -11.45 -9.06 -11.19
N ALA A 12 -11.01 -10.18 -11.74
CA ALA A 12 -9.60 -10.59 -11.63
C ALA A 12 -8.83 -9.80 -12.69
N ALA A 13 -8.36 -8.62 -12.32
CA ALA A 13 -7.48 -7.78 -13.12
C ALA A 13 -6.17 -7.51 -12.35
N VAL A 14 -5.08 -7.41 -13.12
CA VAL A 14 -3.70 -7.15 -12.66
C VAL A 14 -3.11 -6.08 -13.59
N LEU A 15 -3.61 -4.84 -13.66
CA LEU A 15 -2.97 -3.89 -14.58
C LEU A 15 -1.56 -3.51 -14.07
N LEU A 16 -0.51 -3.80 -14.85
CA LEU A 16 0.88 -3.44 -14.54
C LEU A 16 1.22 -2.09 -15.19
N THR A 17 1.69 -1.15 -14.38
CA THR A 17 2.45 0.02 -14.87
C THR A 17 3.89 -0.14 -14.40
N ALA A 18 4.84 -0.10 -15.34
CA ALA A 18 6.26 -0.20 -15.06
C ALA A 18 6.83 1.14 -14.55
N LEU A 19 7.52 1.11 -13.42
CA LEU A 19 8.54 2.09 -13.05
C LEU A 19 9.90 1.40 -13.25
N ALA A 20 10.49 1.63 -14.42
CA ALA A 20 11.91 1.42 -14.64
C ALA A 20 12.67 2.65 -14.10
N VAL A 21 13.69 2.40 -13.26
CA VAL A 21 14.84 3.29 -13.10
C VAL A 21 15.72 3.10 -14.35
N PRO A 22 16.25 4.16 -14.98
CA PRO A 22 16.70 4.09 -16.37
C PRO A 22 17.97 3.26 -16.58
N VAL A 23 17.95 2.48 -17.67
CA VAL A 23 19.07 2.39 -18.61
C VAL A 23 18.47 2.77 -19.98
N THR A 24 18.90 3.90 -20.56
CA THR A 24 18.42 4.48 -21.85
C THR A 24 19.25 3.97 -23.05
N PRO A 25 18.86 4.20 -24.35
CA PRO A 25 17.55 4.41 -24.99
C PRO A 25 17.35 3.52 -26.28
N VAL A 26 16.21 3.48 -27.00
CA VAL A 26 15.80 4.36 -28.15
C VAL A 26 14.28 4.29 -28.43
N ALA A 27 13.68 5.49 -28.55
CA ALA A 27 12.43 6.04 -29.12
C ALA A 27 11.27 5.18 -29.73
N ALA A 28 10.01 5.48 -29.33
CA ALA A 28 8.97 6.21 -30.11
C ALA A 28 7.61 6.31 -29.36
N GLU A 29 6.81 7.33 -29.67
CA GLU A 29 5.71 8.00 -28.91
C GLU A 29 4.25 7.58 -29.35
N PRO A 30 3.09 8.17 -28.91
CA PRO A 30 2.12 7.54 -27.98
C PRO A 30 0.60 7.60 -28.38
N ALA A 31 -0.31 7.06 -27.54
CA ALA A 31 -1.73 7.52 -27.43
C ALA A 31 -2.44 7.14 -26.08
N ARG A 32 -3.53 7.89 -25.73
CA ARG A 32 -4.12 8.28 -24.41
C ARG A 32 -5.20 7.37 -23.73
N SER A 33 -5.26 7.38 -22.37
CA SER A 33 -6.37 7.40 -21.31
C SER A 33 -7.70 6.59 -21.40
N PRO A 34 -8.54 6.42 -20.31
CA PRO A 34 -8.33 6.30 -18.84
C PRO A 34 -9.24 5.27 -18.03
N ALA A 35 -8.90 5.05 -16.73
CA ALA A 35 -9.72 4.80 -15.50
C ALA A 35 -10.40 3.44 -15.08
N THR A 36 -10.01 2.89 -13.91
CA THR A 36 -10.83 2.43 -12.72
C THR A 36 -9.90 1.95 -11.56
N PRO A 37 -10.25 2.05 -10.24
CA PRO A 37 -9.31 1.79 -9.14
C PRO A 37 -9.27 0.31 -8.71
N GLU A 38 -8.06 -0.24 -8.56
CA GLU A 38 -7.74 -1.60 -8.13
C GLU A 38 -7.24 -1.64 -6.65
N PRO A 39 -7.32 -2.81 -5.97
CA PRO A 39 -7.00 -3.01 -4.55
C PRO A 39 -5.53 -2.76 -4.19
N THR A 40 -5.32 -2.19 -2.99
CA THR A 40 -4.04 -1.73 -2.44
C THR A 40 -2.98 -2.85 -2.39
N ARG A 41 -1.90 -2.69 -3.16
CA ARG A 41 -0.72 -3.56 -3.17
C ARG A 41 0.50 -2.79 -2.70
N THR A 42 1.04 -3.14 -1.53
CA THR A 42 2.39 -2.72 -1.14
C THR A 42 3.40 -3.54 -1.95
N VAL A 43 4.37 -2.90 -2.63
CA VAL A 43 5.45 -3.57 -3.38
C VAL A 43 6.79 -3.24 -2.74
N LEU A 44 7.56 -4.26 -2.39
CA LEU A 44 8.97 -4.16 -1.97
C LEU A 44 9.91 -4.43 -3.17
N PRO A 45 11.14 -3.87 -3.20
CA PRO A 45 12.08 -4.08 -4.30
C PRO A 45 12.63 -5.52 -4.34
N GLY A 46 12.45 -6.21 -5.48
CA GLY A 46 12.97 -7.55 -5.77
C GLY A 46 12.57 -8.01 -7.18
N VAL A 47 13.30 -8.96 -7.78
CA VAL A 47 12.92 -9.55 -9.08
C VAL A 47 11.90 -10.66 -8.82
N SER A 48 10.63 -10.36 -9.06
CA SER A 48 9.52 -11.30 -8.97
C SER A 48 8.80 -11.44 -10.31
N LYS A 49 8.32 -12.65 -10.60
CA LYS A 49 7.37 -12.93 -11.68
C LYS A 49 6.05 -13.28 -11.01
N GLN A 50 4.94 -12.72 -11.49
CA GLN A 50 3.62 -13.02 -10.92
C GLN A 50 2.83 -13.94 -11.83
N LEU A 51 2.35 -15.04 -11.29
CA LEU A 51 1.42 -15.92 -11.99
C LEU A 51 0.07 -15.22 -12.08
N GLU A 52 -0.27 -14.72 -13.26
CA GLU A 52 -1.54 -14.05 -13.49
C GLU A 52 -2.66 -15.05 -13.79
N VAL A 53 -3.78 -14.89 -13.08
CA VAL A 53 -5.01 -15.64 -13.31
C VAL A 53 -6.09 -14.62 -13.64
N ARG A 54 -6.40 -14.43 -14.93
CA ARG A 54 -7.44 -13.53 -15.43
C ARG A 54 -8.37 -14.22 -16.41
N GLY A 55 -9.56 -13.64 -16.62
CA GLY A 55 -10.45 -13.99 -17.74
C GLY A 55 -9.79 -13.74 -19.11
N PRO A 56 -10.32 -14.35 -20.18
CA PRO A 56 -9.52 -14.73 -21.34
C PRO A 56 -8.90 -13.54 -22.07
N SER A 57 -7.57 -13.45 -21.99
CA SER A 57 -6.68 -12.97 -23.03
C SER A 57 -5.90 -14.19 -23.49
N GLY A 58 -6.08 -14.63 -24.73
CA GLY A 58 -5.48 -15.87 -25.23
C GLY A 58 -3.95 -15.82 -25.20
N LEU A 59 -3.32 -17.01 -25.22
CA LEU A 59 -1.89 -17.15 -25.44
C LEU A 59 -1.48 -16.35 -26.68
N SER A 60 -0.78 -15.23 -26.50
CA SER A 60 -0.05 -14.60 -27.59
C SER A 60 0.95 -15.63 -28.11
N SER A 61 0.89 -15.89 -29.42
CA SER A 61 1.74 -16.87 -30.11
C SER A 61 3.21 -16.41 -30.08
N ARG A 62 3.88 -16.52 -28.94
CA ARG A 62 5.31 -16.35 -28.82
C ARG A 62 5.95 -17.66 -29.26
N ARG A 63 6.77 -17.63 -30.32
CA ARG A 63 7.57 -18.79 -30.73
C ARG A 63 8.54 -19.13 -29.60
N LEU A 64 8.26 -20.22 -28.91
CA LEU A 64 9.18 -20.86 -27.98
C LEU A 64 10.33 -21.51 -28.77
N PRO A 65 11.53 -21.66 -28.18
CA PRO A 65 12.69 -22.23 -28.85
C PRO A 65 12.41 -23.66 -29.35
N ALA A 66 13.16 -24.09 -30.38
CA ALA A 66 13.00 -25.36 -31.08
C ALA A 66 13.31 -26.57 -30.17
N GLY A 67 12.37 -26.96 -29.33
CA GLY A 67 12.36 -28.20 -28.56
C GLY A 67 11.19 -29.09 -28.99
N THR A 68 11.17 -30.33 -28.52
CA THR A 68 10.02 -31.22 -28.69
C THR A 68 8.81 -30.60 -28.01
N THR A 69 7.74 -30.34 -28.76
CA THR A 69 6.47 -29.82 -28.22
C THR A 69 5.53 -30.98 -27.91
N HIS A 70 4.83 -30.89 -26.78
CA HIS A 70 3.81 -31.83 -26.35
C HIS A 70 2.48 -31.15 -26.11
N LYS A 71 1.40 -31.90 -26.26
CA LYS A 71 0.05 -31.43 -25.93
C LYS A 71 -0.20 -31.56 -24.44
N LEU A 72 -0.58 -30.47 -23.79
CA LEU A 72 -1.12 -30.48 -22.43
C LEU A 72 -2.62 -30.19 -22.51
N THR A 73 -3.43 -31.20 -22.24
CA THR A 73 -4.88 -31.04 -22.10
C THR A 73 -5.24 -30.82 -20.64
N LEU A 74 -5.85 -29.69 -20.32
CA LEU A 74 -6.40 -29.40 -19.00
C LEU A 74 -7.93 -29.54 -19.07
N ARG A 75 -8.48 -30.40 -18.22
CA ARG A 75 -9.92 -30.63 -18.12
C ARG A 75 -10.41 -30.22 -16.73
N HIS A 76 -11.14 -29.12 -16.66
CA HIS A 76 -11.61 -28.51 -15.42
C HIS A 76 -12.98 -29.06 -15.04
N LEU A 77 -13.08 -29.68 -13.87
CA LEU A 77 -14.32 -30.23 -13.34
C LEU A 77 -14.75 -29.43 -12.12
N GLY A 78 -15.98 -28.94 -12.13
CA GLY A 78 -16.60 -28.22 -11.02
C GLY A 78 -16.94 -29.14 -9.85
N HIS A 79 -17.49 -28.55 -8.78
CA HIS A 79 -17.93 -29.29 -7.59
C HIS A 79 -19.06 -30.29 -7.88
N ASP A 80 -19.84 -30.05 -8.93
CA ASP A 80 -20.88 -30.94 -9.44
C ASP A 80 -20.33 -32.05 -10.36
N GLY A 81 -19.04 -32.01 -10.71
CA GLY A 81 -18.39 -32.93 -11.64
C GLY A 81 -18.61 -32.61 -13.12
N ALA A 82 -19.33 -31.53 -13.46
CA ALA A 82 -19.48 -31.05 -14.83
C ALA A 82 -18.24 -30.25 -15.25
N LEU A 83 -18.09 -29.98 -16.55
CA LEU A 83 -17.05 -29.08 -17.04
C LEU A 83 -17.25 -27.67 -16.47
N ALA A 84 -16.17 -27.04 -16.02
CA ALA A 84 -16.19 -25.73 -15.38
C ALA A 84 -15.58 -24.65 -16.29
N PRO A 85 -16.35 -24.07 -17.25
CA PRO A 85 -15.87 -23.02 -18.14
C PRO A 85 -15.52 -21.71 -17.42
N THR A 86 -16.01 -21.52 -16.20
CA THR A 86 -15.75 -20.32 -15.37
C THR A 86 -14.48 -20.45 -14.54
N ALA A 87 -13.74 -21.56 -14.64
CA ALA A 87 -12.45 -21.68 -13.98
C ALA A 87 -11.42 -20.78 -14.66
N PHE A 88 -10.55 -20.16 -13.87
CA PHE A 88 -9.41 -19.39 -14.37
C PHE A 88 -8.12 -20.15 -14.08
N THR A 89 -7.21 -20.21 -15.04
CA THR A 89 -5.93 -20.92 -14.87
C THR A 89 -4.78 -20.07 -15.36
N GLY A 90 -3.68 -20.06 -14.61
CA GLY A 90 -2.39 -19.51 -15.03
C GLY A 90 -1.35 -20.62 -15.03
N ILE A 91 -0.46 -20.62 -16.02
CA ILE A 91 0.63 -21.59 -16.16
C ILE A 91 1.97 -20.86 -16.34
N ALA A 92 3.00 -21.37 -15.68
CA ALA A 92 4.37 -20.89 -15.83
C ALA A 92 5.34 -22.06 -15.94
N ASN A 93 6.44 -21.88 -16.64
CA ASN A 93 7.55 -22.83 -16.61
C ASN A 93 8.60 -22.47 -15.56
N LEU A 94 9.32 -23.48 -15.09
CA LEU A 94 10.28 -23.31 -14.01
C LEU A 94 11.62 -22.69 -14.46
N ASP A 95 11.86 -22.59 -15.77
CA ASP A 95 12.98 -21.84 -16.35
C ASP A 95 12.67 -20.33 -16.52
N GLY A 96 11.40 -19.95 -16.34
CA GLY A 96 10.96 -18.56 -16.34
C GLY A 96 10.77 -17.92 -17.73
N SER A 97 10.79 -18.68 -18.83
CA SER A 97 10.52 -18.18 -20.19
C SER A 97 9.04 -18.07 -20.57
N LEU A 98 8.13 -18.61 -19.76
CA LEU A 98 6.68 -18.61 -19.95
C LEU A 98 5.96 -18.36 -18.62
N ASN A 99 4.97 -17.46 -18.65
CA ASN A 99 4.09 -17.15 -17.54
C ASN A 99 2.83 -16.47 -18.10
N GLU A 100 1.76 -17.23 -18.29
CA GLU A 100 0.62 -16.80 -19.09
C GLU A 100 -0.71 -17.28 -18.49
N PRO A 101 -1.79 -16.49 -18.64
CA PRO A 101 -3.15 -16.99 -18.41
C PRO A 101 -3.53 -18.04 -19.46
N VAL A 102 -4.45 -18.93 -19.09
CA VAL A 102 -4.99 -19.98 -19.95
C VAL A 102 -6.47 -19.71 -20.19
N ASP A 103 -6.85 -19.63 -21.46
CA ASP A 103 -8.26 -19.65 -21.86
C ASP A 103 -8.81 -21.08 -21.71
N VAL A 104 -9.64 -21.28 -20.69
CA VAL A 104 -10.21 -22.58 -20.34
C VAL A 104 -11.34 -22.99 -21.31
N GLY A 105 -11.83 -22.07 -22.15
CA GLY A 105 -12.89 -22.33 -23.13
C GLY A 105 -14.15 -22.87 -22.47
N THR A 106 -14.61 -24.05 -22.90
CA THR A 106 -15.82 -24.70 -22.36
C THR A 106 -15.58 -25.54 -21.10
N GLY A 107 -14.41 -25.39 -20.46
CA GLY A 107 -13.96 -26.21 -19.32
C GLY A 107 -12.93 -27.27 -19.69
N GLU A 108 -12.51 -27.32 -20.95
CA GLU A 108 -11.42 -28.18 -21.42
C GLU A 108 -10.61 -27.44 -22.50
N VAL A 109 -9.29 -27.46 -22.37
CA VAL A 109 -8.37 -26.77 -23.28
C VAL A 109 -7.14 -27.63 -23.54
N THR A 110 -6.61 -27.59 -24.77
CA THR A 110 -5.35 -28.22 -25.12
C THR A 110 -4.33 -27.18 -25.55
N LEU A 111 -3.20 -27.16 -24.84
CA LEU A 111 -2.06 -26.27 -25.09
C LEU A 111 -0.94 -27.05 -25.77
N ALA A 112 -0.24 -26.43 -26.73
CA ALA A 112 0.98 -26.98 -27.30
C ALA A 112 2.18 -26.30 -26.63
N LEU A 113 2.86 -27.00 -25.72
CA LEU A 113 3.95 -26.46 -24.91
C LEU A 113 5.24 -27.28 -25.14
N PRO A 114 6.43 -26.66 -25.13
CA PRO A 114 7.70 -27.37 -25.15
C PRO A 114 7.79 -28.39 -24.02
N ALA A 115 8.60 -29.43 -24.23
CA ALA A 115 8.98 -30.32 -23.15
C ALA A 115 9.67 -29.51 -22.04
N GLY A 116 9.27 -29.73 -20.79
CA GLY A 116 9.75 -28.91 -19.69
C GLY A 116 9.01 -29.13 -18.38
N ARG A 117 9.44 -28.39 -17.35
CA ARG A 117 8.83 -28.42 -16.02
C ARG A 117 7.98 -27.18 -15.83
N TYR A 118 6.73 -27.40 -15.43
CA TYR A 118 5.71 -26.37 -15.28
C TYR A 118 5.11 -26.38 -13.88
N VAL A 119 4.56 -25.23 -13.51
CA VAL A 119 3.66 -25.04 -12.38
C VAL A 119 2.41 -24.37 -12.92
N PHE A 120 1.24 -24.76 -12.42
CA PHE A 120 0.01 -24.04 -12.74
C PHE A 120 -0.88 -23.95 -11.51
N ALA A 121 -1.71 -22.91 -11.51
CA ALA A 121 -2.74 -22.68 -10.51
C ALA A 121 -4.07 -22.45 -11.21
N SER A 122 -5.11 -23.05 -10.66
CA SER A 122 -6.48 -22.93 -11.14
C SER A 122 -7.38 -22.47 -10.00
N THR A 123 -8.22 -21.49 -10.29
CA THR A 123 -9.22 -20.95 -9.36
C THR A 123 -10.62 -21.19 -9.93
N LEU A 124 -11.56 -21.48 -9.06
CA LEU A 124 -12.98 -21.62 -9.40
C LEU A 124 -13.80 -20.88 -8.35
N GLU A 125 -14.62 -19.95 -8.82
CA GLU A 125 -15.59 -19.22 -8.00
C GLU A 125 -17.00 -19.74 -8.30
N VAL A 126 -17.72 -20.13 -7.25
CA VAL A 126 -19.13 -20.56 -7.34
C VAL A 126 -19.91 -19.89 -6.21
N GLY A 127 -20.70 -18.87 -6.56
CA GLY A 127 -21.30 -18.00 -5.55
C GLY A 127 -20.20 -17.25 -4.80
N GLU A 128 -20.21 -17.33 -3.47
CA GLU A 128 -19.17 -16.74 -2.60
C GLU A 128 -17.98 -17.68 -2.39
N GLN A 129 -18.07 -18.95 -2.79
CA GLN A 129 -17.02 -19.93 -2.54
C GLN A 129 -15.88 -19.80 -3.54
N THR A 130 -14.66 -19.65 -3.03
CA THR A 130 -13.41 -19.66 -3.81
C THR A 130 -12.68 -20.99 -3.60
N SER A 131 -12.41 -21.71 -4.68
CA SER A 131 -11.66 -22.96 -4.67
C SER A 131 -10.37 -22.82 -5.45
N VAL A 132 -9.23 -23.19 -4.85
CA VAL A 132 -7.91 -23.10 -5.49
C VAL A 132 -7.26 -24.46 -5.56
N LEU A 133 -6.82 -24.84 -6.76
CA LEU A 133 -5.98 -25.99 -7.02
C LEU A 133 -4.64 -25.56 -7.59
N VAL A 134 -3.56 -26.06 -7.03
CA VAL A 134 -2.22 -25.82 -7.56
C VAL A 134 -1.58 -27.15 -7.92
N GLN A 135 -0.94 -27.22 -9.08
CA GLN A 135 0.01 -28.28 -9.41
C GLN A 135 1.44 -27.72 -9.31
N PRO A 136 2.16 -27.96 -8.19
CA PRO A 136 3.49 -27.41 -7.95
C PRO A 136 4.53 -27.81 -8.98
N LEU A 137 4.35 -29.00 -9.56
CA LEU A 137 5.23 -29.57 -10.56
C LEU A 137 4.45 -30.45 -11.54
N LEU A 138 4.55 -30.10 -12.82
CA LEU A 138 4.15 -30.89 -13.96
C LEU A 138 5.39 -31.07 -14.86
N ASP A 139 5.82 -32.30 -15.05
CA ASP A 139 6.94 -32.64 -15.95
C ASP A 139 6.38 -33.09 -17.30
N LEU A 140 6.36 -32.18 -18.28
CA LEU A 140 5.77 -32.42 -19.59
C LEU A 140 6.82 -33.04 -20.52
N ARG A 141 6.78 -34.37 -20.66
CA ARG A 141 7.69 -35.16 -21.53
C ARG A 141 6.99 -35.92 -22.65
N ALA A 142 5.67 -35.87 -22.66
CA ALA A 142 4.78 -36.51 -23.61
C ALA A 142 3.43 -35.78 -23.58
N ASP A 143 2.58 -36.07 -24.56
CA ASP A 143 1.20 -35.59 -24.54
C ASP A 143 0.52 -36.04 -23.24
N THR A 144 0.00 -35.09 -22.48
CA THR A 144 -0.46 -35.27 -21.11
C THR A 144 -1.84 -34.66 -20.93
N THR A 145 -2.74 -35.39 -20.27
CA THR A 145 -4.04 -34.86 -19.83
C THR A 145 -4.06 -34.75 -18.31
N VAL A 146 -4.45 -33.58 -17.80
CA VAL A 146 -4.61 -33.33 -16.36
C VAL A 146 -6.06 -32.99 -16.07
N ALA A 147 -6.67 -33.76 -15.17
CA ALA A 147 -7.98 -33.46 -14.61
C ALA A 147 -7.84 -32.46 -13.46
N VAL A 148 -8.26 -31.23 -13.70
CA VAL A 148 -8.35 -30.15 -12.70
C VAL A 148 -9.71 -30.26 -12.00
N ASP A 149 -9.80 -31.22 -11.08
CA ASP A 149 -11.06 -31.57 -10.40
C ASP A 149 -11.20 -30.84 -9.05
N PHE A 150 -12.04 -29.79 -9.03
CA PHE A 150 -12.22 -28.93 -7.85
C PHE A 150 -12.87 -29.65 -6.66
N ARG A 151 -13.49 -30.83 -6.85
CA ARG A 151 -13.98 -31.68 -5.74
C ARG A 151 -12.84 -32.19 -4.86
N ARG A 152 -11.60 -32.16 -5.34
CA ARG A 152 -10.40 -32.51 -4.58
C ARG A 152 -9.96 -31.44 -3.58
N THR A 153 -10.49 -30.22 -3.71
CA THR A 153 -10.20 -29.15 -2.73
C THR A 153 -10.82 -29.49 -1.38
N LYS A 154 -10.09 -29.14 -0.32
CA LYS A 154 -10.52 -29.35 1.07
C LYS A 154 -10.77 -28.00 1.74
N PRO A 155 -11.75 -27.89 2.65
CA PRO A 155 -11.89 -26.71 3.48
C PRO A 155 -10.65 -26.56 4.38
N LEU A 156 -10.43 -25.34 4.85
CA LEU A 156 -9.40 -25.00 5.83
C LEU A 156 -10.08 -24.78 7.19
N ALA A 157 -9.51 -25.32 8.26
CA ALA A 157 -10.05 -25.23 9.62
C ALA A 157 -9.09 -24.43 10.53
N ILE A 158 -8.95 -23.15 10.22
CA ILE A 158 -8.24 -22.19 11.08
C ILE A 158 -9.30 -21.51 11.95
N THR A 159 -9.06 -21.42 13.25
CA THR A 159 -9.94 -20.76 14.22
C THR A 159 -9.12 -19.86 15.13
N VAL A 160 -9.77 -18.91 15.81
CA VAL A 160 -9.15 -18.12 16.88
C VAL A 160 -9.69 -18.60 18.22
N ASP A 161 -8.87 -18.59 19.27
CA ASP A 161 -9.28 -18.85 20.66
C ASP A 161 -10.14 -17.72 21.27
N ASP A 162 -11.05 -17.17 20.46
CA ASP A 162 -11.99 -16.11 20.80
C ASP A 162 -13.30 -16.42 20.08
N ALA A 163 -14.29 -16.93 20.82
CA ALA A 163 -15.57 -17.32 20.24
C ALA A 163 -16.45 -16.14 19.78
N SER A 164 -16.04 -14.90 20.06
CA SER A 164 -16.78 -13.70 19.63
C SER A 164 -16.46 -13.24 18.21
N VAL A 165 -15.44 -13.82 17.55
CA VAL A 165 -15.01 -13.40 16.22
C VAL A 165 -15.39 -14.40 15.13
N SER A 166 -15.62 -13.88 13.94
CA SER A 166 -15.78 -14.65 12.70
C SER A 166 -14.77 -14.18 11.66
N SER A 167 -14.43 -15.07 10.72
CA SER A 167 -13.58 -14.68 9.59
C SER A 167 -14.37 -13.75 8.68
N TYR A 168 -13.72 -12.70 8.19
CA TYR A 168 -14.33 -11.76 7.24
C TYR A 168 -13.56 -11.66 5.91
N PHE A 169 -12.34 -12.19 5.90
CA PHE A 169 -11.45 -12.20 4.75
C PHE A 169 -10.34 -13.23 4.93
N SER A 170 -9.92 -13.84 3.83
CA SER A 170 -8.77 -14.70 3.75
C SER A 170 -8.13 -14.62 2.37
N ALA A 171 -6.88 -15.06 2.26
CA ALA A 171 -6.19 -15.13 0.99
C ALA A 171 -5.19 -16.30 0.99
N LEU A 172 -5.07 -16.94 -0.17
CA LEU A 172 -4.13 -18.03 -0.41
C LEU A 172 -2.95 -17.54 -1.22
N TYR A 173 -1.77 -18.03 -0.90
CA TYR A 173 -0.51 -17.62 -1.51
C TYR A 173 0.35 -18.85 -1.82
N PHE A 174 1.16 -18.77 -2.88
CA PHE A 174 2.40 -19.54 -2.92
C PHE A 174 3.52 -18.76 -3.58
N ALA A 175 4.75 -19.02 -3.15
CA ALA A 175 5.97 -18.58 -3.78
C ALA A 175 6.74 -19.81 -4.25
N ARG A 176 7.22 -19.78 -5.49
CA ARG A 176 7.96 -20.86 -6.15
C ARG A 176 9.29 -20.33 -6.66
N ARG A 177 10.40 -20.91 -6.23
CA ARG A 177 11.72 -20.54 -6.74
C ARG A 177 11.92 -21.07 -8.16
N LEU A 178 12.33 -20.19 -9.06
CA LEU A 178 12.67 -20.53 -10.44
C LEU A 178 14.18 -20.84 -10.59
N ALA A 179 14.56 -21.45 -11.71
CA ALA A 179 15.94 -21.83 -11.98
C ALA A 179 16.89 -20.63 -12.12
N ASP A 180 16.38 -19.48 -12.56
CA ASP A 180 17.11 -18.21 -12.68
C ASP A 180 17.30 -17.48 -11.33
N GLY A 181 16.81 -18.07 -10.23
CA GLY A 181 16.89 -17.52 -8.88
C GLY A 181 15.75 -16.56 -8.53
N SER A 182 14.93 -16.14 -9.50
CA SER A 182 13.74 -15.33 -9.25
C SER A 182 12.62 -16.12 -8.57
N MET A 183 11.65 -15.40 -8.00
CA MET A 183 10.47 -15.99 -7.38
C MET A 183 9.25 -15.82 -8.28
N LEU A 184 8.55 -16.92 -8.54
CA LEU A 184 7.20 -16.92 -9.06
C LEU A 184 6.23 -16.84 -7.90
N GLU A 185 5.35 -15.85 -7.91
CA GLU A 185 4.36 -15.63 -6.86
C GLU A 185 2.93 -15.79 -7.39
N PHE A 186 2.08 -16.40 -6.58
CA PHE A 186 0.65 -16.52 -6.81
C PHE A 186 -0.08 -16.04 -5.57
N SER A 187 -1.19 -15.33 -5.78
CA SER A 187 -2.11 -14.95 -4.72
C SER A 187 -3.55 -15.08 -5.21
N ALA A 188 -4.44 -15.52 -4.33
CA ALA A 188 -5.87 -15.57 -4.57
C ALA A 188 -6.58 -15.00 -3.35
N PRO A 189 -7.16 -13.79 -3.42
CA PRO A 189 -8.04 -13.30 -2.38
C PRO A 189 -9.30 -14.18 -2.34
N GLY A 190 -9.84 -14.38 -1.15
CA GLY A 190 -11.08 -15.08 -0.92
C GLY A 190 -12.00 -14.29 0.01
N GLY A 191 -13.14 -14.88 0.31
CA GLY A 191 -14.08 -14.38 1.30
C GLY A 191 -13.68 -14.74 2.74
N PRO A 192 -14.68 -14.80 3.64
CA PRO A 192 -14.56 -15.54 4.90
C PRO A 192 -13.93 -16.92 4.70
N LEU A 193 -13.17 -17.40 5.68
CA LEU A 193 -12.41 -18.65 5.57
C LEU A 193 -13.29 -19.86 5.22
N GLU A 194 -14.53 -19.91 5.71
CA GLU A 194 -15.50 -20.97 5.43
C GLU A 194 -15.84 -21.10 3.94
N ASP A 195 -15.67 -20.02 3.18
CA ASP A 195 -15.90 -19.97 1.74
C ASP A 195 -14.63 -20.31 0.93
N VAL A 196 -13.51 -20.59 1.58
CA VAL A 196 -12.24 -20.89 0.92
C VAL A 196 -11.90 -22.38 0.99
N ARG A 197 -11.58 -22.94 -0.18
CA ARG A 197 -11.12 -24.32 -0.33
C ARG A 197 -9.79 -24.35 -1.07
N ALA A 198 -8.90 -25.24 -0.64
CA ALA A 198 -7.57 -25.37 -1.23
C ALA A 198 -7.20 -26.84 -1.46
N GLY A 199 -6.44 -27.12 -2.50
CA GLY A 199 -5.95 -28.46 -2.79
C GLY A 199 -4.73 -28.46 -3.70
N GLN A 200 -3.99 -29.57 -3.63
CA GLN A 200 -2.85 -29.81 -4.51
C GLN A 200 -3.16 -30.91 -5.54
N LEU A 201 -2.67 -30.69 -6.76
CA LEU A 201 -2.53 -31.70 -7.80
C LEU A 201 -1.05 -32.10 -7.92
N GLY A 202 -0.79 -33.37 -8.19
CA GLY A 202 0.58 -33.86 -8.33
C GLY A 202 1.35 -33.95 -6.99
N PRO A 203 2.65 -34.24 -7.07
CA PRO A 203 3.48 -34.51 -5.90
C PRO A 203 3.92 -33.23 -5.18
N ASP A 204 4.31 -33.42 -3.92
CA ASP A 204 5.07 -32.43 -3.16
C ASP A 204 6.44 -32.19 -3.83
N VAL A 205 7.05 -31.06 -3.53
CA VAL A 205 8.38 -30.66 -3.97
C VAL A 205 9.29 -30.44 -2.75
N PRO A 206 10.61 -30.32 -2.94
CA PRO A 206 11.51 -29.95 -1.85
C PRO A 206 11.05 -28.69 -1.10
N ALA A 207 11.19 -28.69 0.23
CA ALA A 207 10.69 -27.66 1.14
C ALA A 207 11.19 -26.23 0.82
N ASN A 208 12.36 -26.12 0.20
CA ASN A 208 12.98 -24.86 -0.20
C ASN A 208 12.58 -24.37 -1.61
N GLU A 209 11.84 -25.18 -2.38
CA GLU A 209 11.41 -24.82 -3.73
C GLU A 209 10.04 -24.13 -3.75
N LEU A 210 9.17 -24.44 -2.79
CA LEU A 210 7.84 -23.85 -2.69
C LEU A 210 7.46 -23.56 -1.24
N LYS A 211 6.92 -22.37 -1.00
CA LYS A 211 6.19 -22.03 0.23
C LYS A 211 4.78 -21.66 -0.14
N SER A 212 3.78 -22.24 0.51
CA SER A 212 2.39 -21.78 0.41
C SER A 212 1.94 -21.19 1.72
N SER A 213 1.06 -20.19 1.67
CA SER A 213 0.57 -19.55 2.88
C SER A 213 -0.92 -19.24 2.83
N VAL A 214 -1.52 -19.10 4.01
CA VAL A 214 -2.92 -18.68 4.21
C VAL A 214 -2.93 -17.50 5.16
N GLY A 215 -3.34 -16.35 4.66
CA GLY A 215 -3.66 -15.19 5.48
C GLY A 215 -5.12 -15.26 5.92
N THR A 216 -5.41 -15.08 7.22
CA THR A 216 -6.79 -15.01 7.71
C THR A 216 -7.03 -13.80 8.59
N HIS A 217 -8.19 -13.18 8.42
CA HIS A 217 -8.59 -11.98 9.13
C HIS A 217 -9.92 -12.20 9.82
N TRP A 218 -9.99 -11.81 11.10
CA TRP A 218 -11.12 -12.06 11.98
C TRP A 218 -11.52 -10.78 12.70
N ALA A 219 -12.82 -10.63 12.95
CA ALA A 219 -13.38 -9.51 13.68
C ALA A 219 -14.68 -9.91 14.36
N VAL A 220 -15.15 -9.10 15.30
CA VAL A 220 -16.46 -9.29 15.93
C VAL A 220 -17.52 -8.81 14.93
N PRO A 221 -18.47 -9.66 14.53
CA PRO A 221 -19.59 -9.22 13.71
C PRO A 221 -20.49 -8.28 14.52
N GLY A 222 -20.88 -7.18 13.89
CA GLY A 222 -21.86 -6.24 14.42
C GLY A 222 -23.30 -6.78 14.31
N PRO A 223 -24.29 -6.04 14.85
CA PRO A 223 -25.70 -6.48 14.88
C PRO A 223 -26.33 -6.75 13.50
N ARG A 224 -25.77 -6.18 12.43
CA ARG A 224 -26.22 -6.37 11.05
C ARG A 224 -25.45 -7.45 10.30
N GLY A 225 -24.53 -8.16 10.96
CA GLY A 225 -23.63 -9.13 10.33
C GLY A 225 -22.46 -8.49 9.56
N ASP A 226 -22.35 -7.16 9.53
CA ASP A 226 -21.15 -6.47 9.06
C ASP A 226 -20.04 -6.51 10.13
N PHE A 227 -18.84 -6.06 9.79
CA PHE A 227 -17.68 -6.01 10.72
C PHE A 227 -17.25 -4.57 11.02
N ALA A 228 -18.12 -3.59 10.78
CA ALA A 228 -17.82 -2.19 11.04
C ALA A 228 -17.67 -1.95 12.55
N ASP A 229 -16.75 -1.06 12.92
CA ASP A 229 -16.48 -0.68 14.32
C ASP A 229 -16.10 -1.84 15.26
N SER A 230 -15.70 -3.01 14.72
CA SER A 230 -15.27 -4.14 15.55
C SER A 230 -14.23 -3.70 16.59
N PRO A 231 -14.43 -3.99 17.89
CA PRO A 231 -13.51 -3.54 18.95
C PRO A 231 -12.18 -4.30 18.92
N VAL A 232 -12.17 -5.48 18.31
CA VAL A 232 -10.99 -6.34 18.18
C VAL A 232 -10.87 -6.93 16.78
N THR A 233 -9.65 -7.08 16.29
CA THR A 233 -9.35 -7.83 15.05
C THR A 233 -8.19 -8.79 15.27
N TYR A 234 -8.13 -9.85 14.47
CA TYR A 234 -7.02 -10.81 14.45
C TYR A 234 -6.53 -10.99 13.02
N HIS A 235 -5.21 -11.04 12.85
CA HIS A 235 -4.54 -11.17 11.56
C HIS A 235 -3.45 -12.23 11.68
N SER A 236 -3.68 -13.41 11.08
CA SER A 236 -2.75 -14.55 11.15
C SER A 236 -2.19 -14.90 9.78
N MET A 237 -1.01 -15.53 9.79
CA MET A 237 -0.39 -16.07 8.59
C MET A 237 0.16 -17.47 8.88
N ASP A 238 -0.36 -18.44 8.15
CA ASP A 238 0.08 -19.83 8.18
C ASP A 238 0.91 -20.16 6.96
N THR A 239 2.01 -20.90 7.13
CA THR A 239 2.90 -21.28 6.02
C THR A 239 3.16 -22.78 6.02
N VAL A 240 3.13 -23.39 4.83
CA VAL A 240 3.47 -24.78 4.58
C VAL A 240 4.58 -24.83 3.53
N ASP A 241 5.64 -25.58 3.84
CA ASP A 241 6.79 -25.77 2.94
C ASP A 241 6.61 -26.99 2.04
N GLY A 242 7.10 -26.90 0.81
CA GLY A 242 7.19 -28.02 -0.15
C GLY A 242 5.88 -28.43 -0.82
N ARG A 243 4.76 -27.84 -0.43
CA ARG A 243 3.43 -28.18 -0.99
C ARG A 243 2.46 -27.02 -0.90
N PHE A 244 1.43 -27.04 -1.73
CA PHE A 244 0.32 -26.12 -1.61
C PHE A 244 -0.59 -26.51 -0.43
N VAL A 245 -1.13 -25.50 0.25
CA VAL A 245 -1.97 -25.70 1.42
C VAL A 245 -3.19 -26.54 1.09
N GLN A 246 -3.48 -27.53 1.93
CA GLN A 246 -4.65 -28.38 1.79
C GLN A 246 -5.06 -28.96 3.14
N GLY A 247 -6.34 -28.79 3.52
CA GLY A 247 -6.89 -29.33 4.77
C GLY A 247 -6.15 -28.88 6.04
N LEU A 248 -5.60 -27.66 6.04
CA LEU A 248 -4.89 -27.10 7.19
C LEU A 248 -5.83 -26.96 8.39
N GLN A 249 -5.33 -27.30 9.58
CA GLN A 249 -6.04 -27.10 10.85
C GLN A 249 -5.16 -26.33 11.82
N ARG A 250 -5.67 -25.23 12.39
CA ARG A 250 -4.96 -24.43 13.40
C ARG A 250 -5.94 -23.77 14.35
N VAL A 251 -5.55 -23.69 15.62
CA VAL A 251 -6.15 -22.77 16.58
C VAL A 251 -5.14 -21.65 16.84
N VAL A 252 -5.44 -20.46 16.32
CA VAL A 252 -4.70 -19.23 16.55
C VAL A 252 -4.96 -18.81 17.99
N ARG A 253 -3.91 -18.81 18.81
CA ARG A 253 -4.01 -18.41 20.21
C ARG A 253 -3.65 -16.95 20.37
N ARG A 254 -4.49 -16.17 21.04
CA ARG A 254 -4.25 -14.76 21.34
C ARG A 254 -2.89 -14.54 22.02
N SER A 255 -2.48 -15.45 22.90
CA SER A 255 -1.19 -15.37 23.61
C SER A 255 0.04 -15.53 22.70
N ALA A 256 -0.14 -16.07 21.49
CA ALA A 256 0.93 -16.24 20.50
C ALA A 256 1.06 -15.03 19.55
N LEU A 257 0.14 -14.06 19.65
CA LEU A 257 0.11 -12.88 18.79
C LEU A 257 0.70 -11.66 19.51
N ALA A 258 1.12 -10.66 18.73
CA ALA A 258 1.40 -9.33 19.25
C ALA A 258 0.10 -8.52 19.33
N ARG A 259 0.00 -7.63 20.33
CA ARG A 259 -1.17 -6.77 20.54
C ARG A 259 -0.86 -5.33 20.16
N LEU A 260 -1.63 -4.77 19.23
CA LEU A 260 -1.60 -3.38 18.84
C LEU A 260 -2.87 -2.70 19.35
N VAL A 261 -2.74 -1.58 20.03
CA VAL A 261 -3.87 -0.69 20.36
C VAL A 261 -3.78 0.52 19.45
N SER A 262 -4.61 0.51 18.41
CA SER A 262 -4.57 1.49 17.34
C SER A 262 -5.65 2.54 17.57
N THR A 263 -5.24 3.80 17.63
CA THR A 263 -6.11 4.96 17.79
C THR A 263 -6.26 5.65 16.45
N THR A 264 -7.50 5.79 15.97
CA THR A 264 -7.79 6.46 14.69
C THR A 264 -8.43 7.81 14.97
N TYR A 265 -7.88 8.85 14.36
CA TYR A 265 -8.39 10.22 14.39
C TYR A 265 -9.17 10.53 13.11
N SER A 266 -9.97 11.59 13.14
CA SER A 266 -10.76 12.04 11.99
C SER A 266 -10.43 13.49 11.64
N THR A 267 -10.45 13.81 10.34
CA THR A 267 -10.29 15.19 9.86
C THR A 267 -11.63 15.90 9.64
N ALA A 268 -12.76 15.18 9.66
CA ALA A 268 -14.10 15.76 9.59
C ALA A 268 -15.19 14.77 10.07
N ALA A 269 -16.24 15.28 10.70
CA ALA A 269 -17.28 14.46 11.33
C ALA A 269 -18.07 13.56 10.37
N ASP A 270 -18.15 13.93 9.10
CA ASP A 270 -18.92 13.21 8.07
C ASP A 270 -18.08 12.15 7.34
N LEU A 271 -16.78 12.05 7.66
CA LEU A 271 -15.87 11.07 7.09
C LEU A 271 -15.76 9.84 7.97
N VAL A 272 -15.60 8.68 7.34
CA VAL A 272 -15.36 7.41 8.03
C VAL A 272 -13.92 6.95 7.82
N GLY A 273 -13.40 6.19 8.79
CA GLY A 273 -12.12 5.51 8.66
C GLY A 273 -12.28 4.13 8.03
N VAL A 274 -11.22 3.63 7.39
CA VAL A 274 -11.06 2.21 7.05
C VAL A 274 -9.68 1.79 7.52
N LYS A 275 -9.61 0.90 8.50
CA LYS A 275 -8.34 0.40 9.06
C LYS A 275 -7.99 -0.95 8.45
N SER A 276 -6.77 -1.09 7.95
CA SER A 276 -6.24 -2.36 7.41
C SER A 276 -4.95 -2.78 8.10
N ILE A 277 -4.78 -4.09 8.22
CA ILE A 277 -3.55 -4.77 8.63
C ILE A 277 -3.37 -5.94 7.67
N ALA A 278 -2.14 -6.12 7.19
CA ALA A 278 -1.77 -7.26 6.37
C ALA A 278 -0.50 -7.91 6.94
N VAL A 279 -0.51 -9.23 7.06
CA VAL A 279 0.68 -10.00 7.44
C VAL A 279 1.31 -10.53 6.16
N LEU A 280 2.57 -10.18 5.89
CA LEU A 280 3.22 -10.56 4.64
C LEU A 280 3.50 -12.06 4.61
N PRO A 281 3.18 -12.77 3.50
CA PRO A 281 3.63 -14.14 3.31
C PRO A 281 5.16 -14.17 3.15
N PRO A 282 5.83 -15.24 3.61
CA PRO A 282 7.25 -15.44 3.30
C PRO A 282 7.49 -15.48 1.80
N ASP A 283 8.61 -14.90 1.36
CA ASP A 283 9.04 -14.86 -0.04
C ASP A 283 8.03 -14.18 -1.00
N HIS A 284 7.16 -13.31 -0.47
CA HIS A 284 6.22 -12.48 -1.24
C HIS A 284 6.59 -11.02 -1.14
N HIS A 285 6.40 -10.28 -2.24
CA HIS A 285 6.57 -8.82 -2.25
C HIS A 285 5.24 -8.07 -2.14
N SER A 286 4.10 -8.79 -2.13
CA SER A 286 2.76 -8.22 -2.03
C SER A 286 1.83 -9.04 -1.16
N VAL A 287 0.78 -8.42 -0.65
CA VAL A 287 -0.17 -9.06 0.25
C VAL A 287 -1.57 -8.45 0.10
N TRP A 288 -2.57 -9.31 0.09
CA TRP A 288 -3.98 -8.92 0.22
C TRP A 288 -4.39 -8.63 1.67
N SER A 289 -5.19 -7.59 1.86
CA SER A 289 -5.96 -7.38 3.09
C SER A 289 -7.28 -6.73 2.78
N LYS A 290 -8.25 -6.90 3.69
CA LYS A 290 -9.52 -6.18 3.64
C LYS A 290 -9.61 -5.29 4.87
N GLY A 291 -9.67 -3.99 4.64
CA GLY A 291 -9.84 -3.00 5.70
C GLY A 291 -11.27 -3.02 6.25
N LEU A 292 -11.42 -2.69 7.54
CA LEU A 292 -12.71 -2.59 8.20
C LEU A 292 -13.10 -1.14 8.42
N THR A 293 -14.35 -0.82 8.12
CA THR A 293 -14.93 0.50 8.33
C THR A 293 -14.96 0.85 9.82
N ARG A 294 -14.62 2.10 10.11
CA ARG A 294 -14.66 2.74 11.42
C ARG A 294 -15.55 3.98 11.27
N ASN A 295 -16.83 3.86 11.62
CA ASN A 295 -17.80 4.94 11.45
C ASN A 295 -17.51 6.12 12.37
N ARG A 296 -16.75 5.90 13.44
CA ARG A 296 -16.29 6.94 14.36
C ARG A 296 -14.80 6.76 14.64
N PRO A 297 -14.06 7.87 14.86
CA PRO A 297 -12.70 7.78 15.37
C PRO A 297 -12.74 7.18 16.78
N GLY A 298 -11.69 6.46 17.18
CA GLY A 298 -11.71 5.66 18.39
C GLY A 298 -10.53 4.70 18.44
N THR A 299 -10.66 3.65 19.25
CA THR A 299 -9.60 2.64 19.43
C THR A 299 -10.05 1.26 18.97
N VAL A 300 -9.13 0.50 18.37
CA VAL A 300 -9.29 -0.92 18.06
C VAL A 300 -8.09 -1.68 18.64
N THR A 301 -8.34 -2.86 19.20
CA THR A 301 -7.27 -3.79 19.58
C THR A 301 -7.05 -4.76 18.44
N GLU A 302 -5.88 -4.72 17.82
CA GLU A 302 -5.53 -5.58 16.67
C GLU A 302 -4.49 -6.59 17.15
N TYR A 303 -4.76 -7.88 16.97
CA TYR A 303 -3.79 -8.94 17.23
C TYR A 303 -3.16 -9.40 15.91
N VAL A 304 -1.83 -9.42 15.85
CA VAL A 304 -1.09 -9.70 14.61
C VAL A 304 -0.10 -10.85 14.81
N GLU A 305 0.09 -11.67 13.77
CA GLU A 305 1.04 -12.79 13.77
C GLU A 305 2.43 -12.31 14.23
N ALA A 306 2.95 -12.95 15.27
CA ALA A 306 4.24 -12.61 15.82
C ALA A 306 5.39 -13.10 14.92
N GLY A 307 6.49 -12.36 14.88
CA GLY A 307 7.69 -12.71 14.10
C GLY A 307 7.51 -12.64 12.59
N ARG A 308 6.41 -12.07 12.10
CA ARG A 308 6.16 -11.82 10.68
C ARG A 308 6.18 -10.32 10.38
N GLU A 309 6.57 -10.00 9.15
CA GLU A 309 6.45 -8.63 8.65
C GLU A 309 4.98 -8.27 8.48
N VAL A 310 4.59 -7.13 9.02
CA VAL A 310 3.23 -6.60 9.02
C VAL A 310 3.24 -5.24 8.35
N SER A 311 2.37 -5.04 7.37
CA SER A 311 2.01 -3.72 6.87
C SER A 311 0.67 -3.28 7.45
N ALA A 312 0.49 -1.98 7.58
CA ALA A 312 -0.70 -1.40 8.14
C ALA A 312 -1.05 -0.11 7.40
N GLY A 313 -2.35 0.12 7.23
CA GLY A 313 -2.86 1.33 6.62
C GLY A 313 -4.12 1.85 7.31
N PHE A 314 -4.45 3.09 7.00
CA PHE A 314 -5.69 3.75 7.35
C PHE A 314 -6.14 4.59 6.16
N GLN A 315 -7.40 4.48 5.77
CA GLN A 315 -8.01 5.38 4.81
C GLN A 315 -9.08 6.24 5.50
N GLU A 316 -9.22 7.46 5.06
CA GLU A 316 -10.39 8.29 5.31
C GLU A 316 -11.24 8.32 4.04
N ARG A 317 -12.56 8.15 4.17
CA ARG A 317 -13.50 8.03 3.05
C ARG A 317 -14.79 8.81 3.29
N THR A 318 -15.50 9.16 2.22
CA THR A 318 -16.79 9.90 2.28
C THR A 318 -17.94 9.12 2.90
N GLY A 319 -17.78 7.82 3.17
CA GLY A 319 -18.79 6.93 3.75
C GLY A 319 -18.29 5.49 3.76
N GLY A 320 -19.14 4.56 4.23
CA GLY A 320 -18.87 3.12 4.16
C GLY A 320 -19.44 2.49 2.89
N GLY A 321 -18.86 1.37 2.43
CA GLY A 321 -19.39 0.56 1.33
C GLY A 321 -18.85 0.90 -0.07
N GLU A 322 -19.44 0.29 -1.10
CA GLU A 322 -18.94 0.28 -2.49
C GLU A 322 -18.94 1.66 -3.15
N GLU A 323 -19.83 2.57 -2.76
CA GLU A 323 -19.92 3.94 -3.31
C GLU A 323 -18.99 4.94 -2.59
N SER A 324 -18.25 4.50 -1.58
CA SER A 324 -17.36 5.38 -0.82
C SER A 324 -16.17 5.85 -1.66
N VAL A 325 -15.86 7.14 -1.57
CA VAL A 325 -14.73 7.76 -2.27
C VAL A 325 -13.56 7.90 -1.31
N LEU A 326 -12.35 7.58 -1.78
CA LEU A 326 -11.12 7.78 -1.00
C LEU A 326 -10.88 9.29 -0.81
N VAL A 327 -10.64 9.71 0.42
CA VAL A 327 -10.25 11.09 0.75
C VAL A 327 -8.76 11.16 1.03
N ALA A 328 -8.27 10.28 1.89
CA ALA A 328 -6.87 10.16 2.24
C ALA A 328 -6.52 8.71 2.55
N GLU A 329 -5.26 8.36 2.36
CA GLU A 329 -4.67 7.10 2.75
C GLU A 329 -3.35 7.35 3.48
N LEU A 330 -3.15 6.62 4.56
CA LEU A 330 -1.99 6.67 5.43
C LEU A 330 -1.45 5.25 5.56
N ASN A 331 -0.15 5.08 5.36
CA ASN A 331 0.52 3.79 5.46
C ASN A 331 1.74 3.89 6.38
N TRP A 332 2.11 2.78 7.02
CA TRP A 332 3.48 2.69 7.52
C TRP A 332 4.46 2.79 6.35
N GLY A 333 5.52 3.60 6.53
CA GLY A 333 6.57 3.74 5.52
C GLY A 333 7.39 2.46 5.29
N SER A 334 7.31 1.49 6.20
CA SER A 334 7.91 0.16 6.05
C SER A 334 7.11 -0.88 6.83
N SER A 335 7.24 -2.15 6.46
CA SER A 335 6.72 -3.25 7.26
C SER A 335 7.44 -3.34 8.61
N ARG A 336 6.75 -3.93 9.59
CA ARG A 336 7.23 -4.07 10.96
C ARG A 336 6.99 -5.49 11.45
N SER A 337 7.91 -6.02 12.24
CA SER A 337 7.72 -7.29 12.96
C SER A 337 7.55 -7.05 14.45
N PHE A 338 6.73 -7.89 15.09
CA PHE A 338 6.39 -7.78 16.51
C PHE A 338 6.60 -9.10 17.23
N ALA A 339 7.02 -9.04 18.49
CA ALA A 339 7.21 -10.24 19.31
C ALA A 339 5.88 -10.74 19.89
N ALA A 340 5.77 -12.05 20.10
CA ALA A 340 4.57 -12.63 20.72
C ALA A 340 4.34 -12.05 22.13
N GLY A 341 3.09 -11.72 22.43
CA GLY A 341 2.69 -11.15 23.72
C GLY A 341 3.11 -9.68 23.94
N SER A 342 3.78 -9.03 22.97
CA SER A 342 4.14 -7.62 23.09
C SER A 342 2.91 -6.71 22.96
N LEU A 343 2.98 -5.53 23.57
CA LEU A 343 1.97 -4.48 23.47
C LEU A 343 2.56 -3.25 22.79
N HIS A 344 1.90 -2.80 21.73
CA HIS A 344 2.25 -1.58 21.00
C HIS A 344 1.05 -0.65 20.90
N ARG A 345 1.33 0.66 20.88
CA ARG A 345 0.33 1.69 20.59
C ARG A 345 0.62 2.26 19.22
N THR A 346 -0.42 2.43 18.42
CA THR A 346 -0.30 3.05 17.10
C THR A 346 -1.36 4.14 16.99
N GLU A 347 -1.08 5.16 16.20
CA GLU A 347 -1.97 6.29 15.97
C GLU A 347 -2.07 6.50 14.46
N TRP A 348 -3.24 6.93 13.99
CA TRP A 348 -3.54 7.11 12.57
C TRP A 348 -4.32 8.39 12.36
N ASN A 349 -3.95 9.16 11.33
CA ASN A 349 -4.63 10.38 10.89
C ASN A 349 -4.60 11.52 11.93
N ARG A 350 -3.55 11.51 12.78
CA ARG A 350 -3.37 12.48 13.85
C ARG A 350 -2.83 13.79 13.28
N ALA A 351 -3.49 14.89 13.61
CA ALA A 351 -3.02 16.22 13.29
C ALA A 351 -1.65 16.51 13.94
N VAL A 352 -0.75 17.23 13.26
CA VAL A 352 -0.98 17.97 12.01
C VAL A 352 -0.50 17.17 10.80
N LEU A 353 -1.35 17.03 9.78
CA LEU A 353 -0.92 16.42 8.51
C LEU A 353 -0.07 17.44 7.75
N GLY A 354 1.08 17.01 7.22
CA GLY A 354 2.03 17.89 6.54
C GLY A 354 3.16 17.16 5.82
N PRO A 355 4.21 17.87 5.39
CA PRO A 355 5.25 17.30 4.54
C PRO A 355 6.15 16.29 5.25
N GLY A 356 6.54 15.25 4.53
CA GLY A 356 7.48 14.23 4.97
C GLY A 356 8.61 13.94 4.02
N LEU A 357 9.77 13.63 4.62
CA LEU A 357 11.02 13.34 3.92
C LEU A 357 11.50 11.95 4.34
N PRO A 358 10.88 10.87 3.86
CA PRO A 358 11.50 9.55 3.96
C PRO A 358 12.87 9.55 3.27
N GLU A 359 13.68 8.54 3.54
CA GLU A 359 14.94 8.36 2.82
C GLU A 359 14.68 8.29 1.30
N GLY A 360 15.49 9.00 0.52
CA GLY A 360 15.33 9.09 -0.94
C GLY A 360 14.25 10.04 -1.44
N ALA A 361 13.53 10.76 -0.56
CA ALA A 361 12.44 11.67 -0.97
C ALA A 361 12.87 12.76 -1.95
N ALA A 362 14.11 13.26 -1.89
CA ALA A 362 14.59 14.24 -2.87
C ALA A 362 16.10 14.13 -3.11
N ALA A 363 16.51 13.93 -4.35
CA ALA A 363 17.92 13.81 -4.71
C ALA A 363 18.20 14.42 -6.07
N ARG A 364 19.47 14.75 -6.32
CA ARG A 364 19.98 15.07 -7.66
C ARG A 364 20.87 13.93 -8.13
N TYR A 365 20.68 13.46 -9.36
CA TYR A 365 21.48 12.43 -10.04
C TYR A 365 22.03 13.03 -11.33
N GLY A 366 23.34 13.25 -11.42
CA GLY A 366 23.90 14.08 -12.49
C GLY A 366 23.26 15.47 -12.47
N ASP A 367 22.48 15.73 -13.52
CA ASP A 367 21.72 16.96 -13.74
C ASP A 367 20.19 16.78 -13.66
N GLN A 368 19.72 15.63 -13.18
CA GLN A 368 18.31 15.36 -12.95
C GLN A 368 17.97 15.52 -11.48
N LEU A 369 16.96 16.33 -11.15
CA LEU A 369 16.38 16.37 -9.80
C LEU A 369 15.18 15.43 -9.72
N ALA A 370 15.23 14.49 -8.80
CA ALA A 370 14.08 13.64 -8.45
C ALA A 370 13.54 14.10 -7.10
N VAL A 371 12.25 14.40 -7.04
CA VAL A 371 11.56 14.86 -5.83
C VAL A 371 10.24 14.12 -5.73
N GLU A 372 10.00 13.52 -4.57
CA GLU A 372 8.78 12.82 -4.17
C GLU A 372 8.57 13.03 -2.66
N VAL A 373 7.99 14.18 -2.32
CA VAL A 373 7.71 14.60 -0.94
C VAL A 373 6.23 14.37 -0.66
N GLY A 374 5.91 13.47 0.27
CA GLY A 374 4.54 13.33 0.78
C GLY A 374 4.13 14.63 1.49
N LEU A 375 2.92 15.15 1.22
CA LEU A 375 2.44 16.42 1.81
C LEU A 375 1.38 16.25 2.89
N THR A 376 0.93 15.02 3.12
CA THR A 376 -0.18 14.71 4.03
C THR A 376 0.16 13.63 5.03
N ASP A 377 1.45 13.42 5.30
CA ASP A 377 1.93 12.56 6.38
C ASP A 377 1.38 13.04 7.72
N ASP A 378 0.90 12.12 8.55
CA ASP A 378 0.35 12.46 9.85
C ASP A 378 1.43 12.66 10.93
N ALA A 379 1.04 13.24 12.06
CA ALA A 379 1.97 13.47 13.18
C ALA A 379 2.42 12.18 13.88
N ALA A 380 1.83 11.02 13.55
CA ALA A 380 2.25 9.72 14.03
C ALA A 380 3.35 9.08 13.16
N GLY A 381 3.72 9.72 12.04
CA GLY A 381 4.76 9.26 11.13
C GLY A 381 4.27 8.25 10.10
N ASN A 382 2.97 8.23 9.81
CA ASN A 382 2.42 7.46 8.71
C ASN A 382 2.47 8.30 7.42
N ASN A 383 2.92 7.69 6.33
CA ASN A 383 3.07 8.33 5.03
C ASN A 383 1.70 8.55 4.41
N GLY A 384 1.41 9.79 4.00
CA GLY A 384 0.08 10.19 3.54
C GLY A 384 0.01 10.57 2.06
N TRP A 385 -1.04 10.10 1.40
CA TRP A 385 -1.47 10.58 0.09
C TRP A 385 -3.00 10.63 0.03
N GLY A 386 -3.58 11.24 -0.99
CA GLY A 386 -5.04 11.31 -1.09
C GLY A 386 -5.55 11.86 -2.40
N MET A 387 -6.87 12.01 -2.47
CA MET A 387 -7.47 12.81 -3.53
C MET A 387 -7.32 14.28 -3.18
N ASP A 388 -6.83 15.05 -4.15
CA ASP A 388 -6.59 16.48 -3.99
C ASP A 388 -7.51 17.25 -4.93
N GLN A 389 -8.00 18.41 -4.49
CA GLN A 389 -8.73 19.33 -5.36
C GLN A 389 -7.81 20.02 -6.35
N ALA A 390 -6.61 20.38 -5.89
CA ALA A 390 -5.57 20.98 -6.71
C ALA A 390 -4.22 20.74 -6.04
N ALA A 391 -3.18 20.59 -6.85
CA ALA A 391 -1.81 20.57 -6.38
C ALA A 391 -0.90 21.26 -7.39
N ALA A 392 0.26 21.72 -6.91
CA ALA A 392 1.30 22.25 -7.77
C ALA A 392 2.67 22.00 -7.15
N THR A 393 3.67 21.69 -7.98
CA THR A 393 5.08 21.67 -7.59
C THR A 393 5.89 22.45 -8.62
N ARG A 394 6.69 23.40 -8.15
CA ARG A 394 7.47 24.32 -8.99
C ARG A 394 8.92 24.32 -8.54
N LEU A 395 9.83 24.18 -9.49
CA LEU A 395 11.26 24.33 -9.27
C LEU A 395 11.75 25.59 -9.97
N TYR A 396 12.46 26.43 -9.22
CA TYR A 396 13.14 27.60 -9.72
C TYR A 396 14.65 27.42 -9.60
N ARG A 397 15.40 27.79 -10.63
CA ARG A 397 16.87 27.87 -10.64
C ARG A 397 17.27 29.33 -10.78
N ASP A 398 18.00 29.86 -9.82
CA ASP A 398 18.43 31.26 -9.74
C ASP A 398 17.28 32.28 -9.92
N GLY A 399 16.08 31.91 -9.46
CA GLY A 399 14.87 32.73 -9.56
C GLY A 399 14.05 32.52 -10.84
N VAL A 400 14.52 31.73 -11.79
CA VAL A 400 13.81 31.39 -13.03
C VAL A 400 13.09 30.06 -12.88
N LEU A 401 11.81 29.99 -13.23
CA LEU A 401 11.03 28.75 -13.24
C LEU A 401 11.59 27.79 -14.29
N VAL A 402 11.95 26.57 -13.88
CA VAL A 402 12.51 25.54 -14.77
C VAL A 402 11.63 24.30 -14.88
N VAL A 403 10.83 23.99 -13.86
CA VAL A 403 9.87 22.86 -13.88
C VAL A 403 8.60 23.27 -13.15
N GLU A 404 7.45 22.87 -13.68
CA GLU A 404 6.14 22.96 -13.03
C GLU A 404 5.32 21.70 -13.31
N THR A 405 4.69 21.16 -12.27
CA THR A 405 3.77 20.03 -12.37
C THR A 405 2.51 20.31 -11.55
N ASP A 406 1.43 19.60 -11.87
CA ASP A 406 0.18 19.56 -11.11
C ASP A 406 0.17 18.45 -10.05
N ARG A 407 1.33 17.84 -9.77
CA ARG A 407 1.47 16.73 -8.82
C ARG A 407 1.97 17.25 -7.46
N PRO A 408 1.38 16.83 -6.33
CA PRO A 408 1.82 17.25 -5.01
C PRO A 408 3.21 16.70 -4.71
N GLY A 409 4.15 17.58 -4.34
CA GLY A 409 5.51 17.23 -3.94
C GLY A 409 6.33 16.45 -4.98
N ASN A 410 5.99 16.51 -6.28
CA ASN A 410 6.63 15.68 -7.31
C ASN A 410 7.03 16.48 -8.56
N LEU A 411 8.30 16.42 -8.97
CA LEU A 411 8.81 17.12 -10.16
C LEU A 411 8.68 16.33 -11.47
N GLY A 412 8.13 15.12 -11.43
CA GLY A 412 8.09 14.22 -12.58
C GLY A 412 9.45 13.59 -12.87
N ARG A 413 9.49 12.72 -13.90
CA ARG A 413 10.69 11.97 -14.26
C ARG A 413 11.69 12.76 -15.13
N GLU A 414 11.35 13.95 -15.58
CA GLU A 414 12.12 14.68 -16.61
C GLU A 414 12.65 16.03 -16.13
N ALA A 415 12.75 16.22 -14.81
CA ALA A 415 13.29 17.46 -14.22
C ALA A 415 14.81 17.54 -14.36
N ILE A 416 15.27 17.70 -15.60
CA ILE A 416 16.66 17.93 -15.99
C ILE A 416 16.92 19.43 -15.91
N VAL A 417 18.01 19.82 -15.26
CA VAL A 417 18.43 21.23 -15.10
C VAL A 417 19.79 21.46 -15.72
N GLU A 418 20.12 22.72 -16.00
CA GLU A 418 21.44 23.06 -16.51
C GLU A 418 22.56 22.64 -15.53
N PRO A 419 23.67 22.08 -16.04
CA PRO A 419 24.82 21.70 -15.24
C PRO A 419 25.37 22.84 -14.37
N GLY A 420 26.09 22.46 -13.33
CA GLY A 420 26.78 23.35 -12.41
C GLY A 420 25.94 23.77 -11.20
N GLN A 421 26.62 24.55 -10.35
CA GLN A 421 26.06 25.04 -9.11
C GLN A 421 25.03 26.15 -9.35
N ALA A 422 23.89 26.03 -8.67
CA ALA A 422 22.85 27.05 -8.67
C ALA A 422 22.13 27.14 -7.33
N LYS A 423 21.41 28.24 -7.14
CA LYS A 423 20.43 28.36 -6.06
C LYS A 423 19.09 27.83 -6.55
N TYR A 424 18.51 26.90 -5.84
CA TYR A 424 17.20 26.35 -6.15
C TYR A 424 16.16 26.84 -5.14
N ARG A 425 14.95 27.04 -5.64
CA ARG A 425 13.75 27.17 -4.82
C ARG A 425 12.73 26.14 -5.29
N LEU A 426 12.35 25.22 -4.40
CA LEU A 426 11.34 24.21 -4.65
C LEU A 426 10.09 24.62 -3.89
N GLU A 427 8.99 24.89 -4.58
CA GLU A 427 7.70 25.20 -3.99
C GLU A 427 6.72 24.06 -4.26
N THR A 428 5.90 23.73 -3.28
CA THR A 428 4.83 22.75 -3.43
C THR A 428 3.60 23.15 -2.64
N GLU A 429 2.43 22.87 -3.18
CA GLU A 429 1.14 23.13 -2.57
C GLU A 429 0.18 21.99 -2.88
N VAL A 430 -0.65 21.65 -1.90
CA VAL A 430 -1.81 20.77 -2.06
C VAL A 430 -3.02 21.36 -1.36
N ILE A 431 -4.14 21.37 -2.07
CA ILE A 431 -5.49 21.60 -1.55
C ILE A 431 -6.16 20.24 -1.47
N ARG A 432 -6.39 19.75 -0.26
CA ARG A 432 -6.95 18.40 -0.03
C ARG A 432 -8.39 18.31 -0.52
N ALA A 433 -8.89 17.08 -0.70
CA ALA A 433 -10.27 16.81 -1.08
C ALA A 433 -11.30 17.63 -0.28
N ALA A 434 -12.36 18.04 -1.01
CA ALA A 434 -13.54 18.67 -0.43
C ALA A 434 -14.10 17.80 0.70
N GLY A 435 -14.51 18.42 1.81
CA GLY A 435 -15.05 17.70 2.97
C GLY A 435 -14.06 17.52 4.11
N THR A 436 -12.76 17.58 3.85
CA THR A 436 -11.76 17.67 4.93
C THR A 436 -11.93 18.97 5.73
N ARG A 437 -11.61 18.96 7.03
CA ARG A 437 -11.64 20.15 7.92
C ARG A 437 -10.34 20.36 8.69
N ARG A 438 -9.33 19.51 8.45
CA ARG A 438 -8.01 19.59 9.08
C ARG A 438 -6.93 19.53 8.03
N SER A 439 -5.87 20.33 8.19
CA SER A 439 -4.77 20.43 7.22
C SER A 439 -5.28 20.63 5.78
N THR A 440 -6.26 21.51 5.60
CA THR A 440 -7.03 21.66 4.33
C THR A 440 -6.16 22.10 3.17
N VAL A 441 -5.16 22.93 3.46
CA VAL A 441 -4.14 23.38 2.51
C VAL A 441 -2.76 23.22 3.16
N VAL A 442 -1.84 22.59 2.44
CA VAL A 442 -0.44 22.46 2.84
C VAL A 442 0.43 23.11 1.77
N LYS A 443 1.27 24.08 2.17
CA LYS A 443 2.25 24.72 1.30
C LYS A 443 3.63 24.59 1.90
N THR A 444 4.62 24.26 1.08
CA THR A 444 6.03 24.26 1.52
C THR A 444 6.92 24.84 0.43
N ALA A 445 7.87 25.68 0.82
CA ALA A 445 8.89 26.23 -0.04
C ALA A 445 10.27 26.00 0.58
N TRP A 446 11.15 25.33 -0.14
CA TRP A 446 12.56 25.16 0.22
C TRP A 446 13.43 26.06 -0.63
N THR A 447 14.51 26.56 -0.05
CA THR A 447 15.60 27.20 -0.79
C THR A 447 16.91 26.56 -0.39
N PHE A 448 17.69 26.14 -1.38
CA PHE A 448 18.95 25.42 -1.16
C PHE A 448 19.93 25.67 -2.30
N ARG A 449 21.18 25.23 -2.13
CA ARG A 449 22.18 25.16 -3.20
C ARG A 449 22.41 23.72 -3.61
N SER A 450 22.56 23.47 -4.89
CA SER A 450 22.92 22.17 -5.44
C SER A 450 23.82 22.37 -6.66
N ASP A 451 24.78 21.48 -6.84
CA ASP A 451 25.69 21.41 -7.99
C ASP A 451 25.43 20.11 -8.76
N THR A 452 25.97 19.98 -9.97
CA THR A 452 25.98 18.70 -10.68
C THR A 452 26.59 17.62 -9.79
N THR A 453 25.91 16.49 -9.73
CA THR A 453 26.31 15.34 -8.89
C THR A 453 26.83 14.20 -9.77
N SER A 454 27.28 13.12 -9.16
CA SER A 454 27.46 11.86 -9.91
C SER A 454 26.11 11.21 -10.22
N GLU A 455 26.10 10.24 -11.14
CA GLU A 455 24.92 9.42 -11.44
C GLU A 455 24.43 8.58 -10.23
N SER A 456 25.26 8.39 -9.20
CA SER A 456 24.84 7.71 -7.95
C SER A 456 23.97 8.56 -7.02
N GLY A 457 23.91 9.87 -7.29
CA GLY A 457 23.01 10.81 -6.64
C GLY A 457 23.49 11.42 -5.32
N GLU A 458 22.93 12.58 -4.98
CA GLU A 458 23.08 13.25 -3.69
C GLU A 458 21.73 13.74 -3.16
N ALA A 459 21.45 13.48 -1.89
CA ALA A 459 20.25 13.94 -1.20
C ALA A 459 20.18 15.48 -1.13
N LEU A 460 19.04 16.06 -1.50
CA LEU A 460 18.83 17.50 -1.42
C LEU A 460 18.68 17.95 0.05
N PRO A 461 19.22 19.11 0.45
CA PRO A 461 19.25 19.57 1.85
C PRO A 461 17.91 20.21 2.27
N LEU A 462 16.83 19.43 2.15
CA LEU A 462 15.49 19.83 2.53
C LEU A 462 15.28 19.62 4.04
N TRP A 463 14.46 20.50 4.64
CA TRP A 463 14.06 20.44 6.05
C TRP A 463 12.53 20.40 6.14
N VAL A 464 11.97 19.67 7.09
CA VAL A 464 10.53 19.72 7.40
C VAL A 464 10.28 20.05 8.86
N ALA A 465 9.16 20.72 9.13
CA ALA A 465 8.65 20.98 10.45
C ALA A 465 7.48 20.04 10.78
N ARG A 466 7.64 19.23 11.83
CA ARG A 466 6.64 18.29 12.31
C ARG A 466 6.00 18.81 13.59
N PHE A 467 4.74 19.22 13.50
CA PHE A 467 3.93 19.61 14.65
C PHE A 467 3.15 18.42 15.19
N ALA A 468 3.20 18.19 16.51
CA ALA A 468 2.55 17.03 17.14
C ALA A 468 1.69 17.45 18.35
N PRO A 469 0.61 18.25 18.16
CA PRO A 469 -0.27 18.67 19.24
C PRO A 469 -0.91 17.46 19.96
N GLY A 470 -1.16 17.61 21.26
CA GLY A 470 -1.98 16.66 22.01
C GLY A 470 -3.46 16.94 21.74
N THR A 471 -4.05 16.24 20.77
CA THR A 471 -5.44 16.45 20.32
C THR A 471 -6.40 15.38 20.83
N GLY A 472 -7.69 15.72 20.82
CA GLY A 472 -8.78 14.75 20.83
C GLY A 472 -8.93 14.04 19.49
N LEU A 473 -9.82 13.04 19.44
CA LEU A 473 -10.05 12.19 18.27
C LEU A 473 -10.59 12.95 17.03
N ALA A 474 -11.14 14.14 17.21
CA ALA A 474 -11.57 15.05 16.14
C ALA A 474 -10.46 16.04 15.72
N ASN A 475 -9.21 15.75 16.13
CA ASN A 475 -8.05 16.59 15.89
C ASN A 475 -8.23 18.02 16.43
N ASP A 476 -8.76 18.11 17.66
CA ASP A 476 -9.14 19.33 18.34
C ASP A 476 -8.47 19.47 19.71
N VAL A 477 -8.29 20.72 20.16
CA VAL A 477 -7.81 21.07 21.50
C VAL A 477 -8.80 22.01 22.19
N ALA A 478 -8.69 22.16 23.50
CA ALA A 478 -9.49 23.14 24.22
C ALA A 478 -9.01 24.57 23.92
N ALA A 479 -9.95 25.52 23.86
CA ALA A 479 -9.65 26.94 23.78
C ALA A 479 -8.80 27.45 24.96
N GLY A 480 -8.05 28.53 24.73
CA GLY A 480 -7.15 29.12 25.69
C GLY A 480 -5.68 28.94 25.31
N ARG A 481 -4.82 28.69 26.30
CA ARG A 481 -3.37 28.53 26.10
C ARG A 481 -3.06 27.14 25.54
N ILE A 482 -2.49 27.10 24.36
CA ILE A 482 -2.13 25.86 23.65
C ILE A 482 -0.61 25.78 23.56
N VAL A 483 -0.08 24.56 23.73
CA VAL A 483 1.34 24.26 23.54
C VAL A 483 1.46 23.09 22.57
N VAL A 484 2.22 23.29 21.50
CA VAL A 484 2.42 22.32 20.41
C VAL A 484 3.90 21.96 20.31
N PRO A 485 4.26 20.68 20.48
CA PRO A 485 5.60 20.19 20.15
C PRO A 485 5.91 20.37 18.66
N LEU A 486 7.11 20.87 18.36
CA LEU A 486 7.65 21.03 17.02
C LEU A 486 9.01 20.34 16.93
N THR A 487 9.22 19.54 15.89
CA THR A 487 10.52 18.97 15.53
C THR A 487 10.92 19.42 14.13
N LEU A 488 12.15 19.88 13.97
CA LEU A 488 12.77 20.13 12.68
C LEU A 488 13.61 18.91 12.29
N THR A 489 13.30 18.33 11.14
CA THR A 489 13.99 17.12 10.65
C THR A 489 14.55 17.39 9.26
N PRO A 490 15.85 17.17 9.02
CA PRO A 490 16.41 17.24 7.68
C PRO A 490 16.10 15.95 6.91
N GLN A 491 16.20 16.00 5.59
CA GLN A 491 16.19 14.79 4.80
C GLN A 491 17.35 13.86 5.22
N PRO A 492 17.09 12.55 5.41
CA PRO A 492 18.15 11.57 5.62
C PRO A 492 19.22 11.62 4.52
N GLY A 493 20.50 11.58 4.93
CA GLY A 493 21.65 11.59 4.02
C GLY A 493 22.03 12.94 3.42
N ALA A 494 21.25 14.00 3.65
CA ALA A 494 21.53 15.31 3.07
C ALA A 494 22.59 16.12 3.84
N LYS A 495 23.36 16.93 3.12
CA LYS A 495 24.34 17.87 3.71
C LYS A 495 23.65 19.13 4.21
N VAL A 496 23.31 19.17 5.49
CA VAL A 496 22.60 20.28 6.13
C VAL A 496 23.44 21.02 7.19
N GLY A 497 23.08 22.26 7.47
CA GLY A 497 23.65 23.05 8.57
C GLY A 497 22.98 22.77 9.91
N LYS A 498 23.43 23.47 10.96
CA LYS A 498 22.70 23.51 12.24
C LYS A 498 21.40 24.31 12.03
N PRO A 499 20.22 23.80 12.41
CA PRO A 499 18.98 24.54 12.25
C PRO A 499 18.97 25.78 13.16
N GLY A 500 18.58 26.92 12.61
CA GLY A 500 18.30 28.13 13.41
C GLY A 500 17.07 27.96 14.29
N VAL A 501 16.83 28.92 15.19
CA VAL A 501 15.55 28.96 15.93
C VAL A 501 14.43 29.30 14.94
N PRO A 502 13.41 28.44 14.77
CA PRO A 502 12.35 28.68 13.81
C PRO A 502 11.48 29.85 14.26
N VAL A 503 10.97 30.59 13.28
CA VAL A 503 9.84 31.49 13.47
C VAL A 503 8.57 30.66 13.29
N VAL A 504 7.68 30.69 14.28
CA VAL A 504 6.37 30.05 14.17
C VAL A 504 5.28 31.10 14.27
N GLU A 505 4.29 30.99 13.39
CA GLU A 505 3.13 31.84 13.34
C GLU A 505 1.85 31.01 13.31
N THR A 506 0.76 31.62 13.77
CA THR A 506 -0.57 31.03 13.84
C THR A 506 -1.57 31.88 13.08
N SER A 507 -2.56 31.24 12.47
CA SER A 507 -3.66 31.89 11.76
C SER A 507 -4.99 31.37 12.29
N ALA A 508 -6.01 32.24 12.35
CA ALA A 508 -7.38 31.89 12.73
C ALA A 508 -8.39 32.04 11.56
N ASP A 509 -7.89 32.35 10.36
CA ASP A 509 -8.67 32.68 9.16
C ASP A 509 -8.23 31.87 7.93
N GLY A 510 -7.83 30.60 8.16
CA GLY A 510 -7.42 29.69 7.09
C GLY A 510 -6.11 30.06 6.40
N GLY A 511 -5.26 30.86 7.02
CA GLY A 511 -3.97 31.31 6.49
C GLY A 511 -3.99 32.69 5.83
N GLY A 512 -5.07 33.46 5.97
CA GLY A 512 -5.18 34.84 5.45
C GLY A 512 -4.29 35.83 6.21
N SER A 513 -4.20 35.71 7.54
CA SER A 513 -3.36 36.55 8.40
C SER A 513 -2.61 35.73 9.45
N TRP A 514 -1.44 36.21 9.86
CA TRP A 514 -0.48 35.47 10.68
C TRP A 514 -0.06 36.25 11.91
N ARG A 515 0.00 35.56 13.05
CA ARG A 515 0.43 36.10 14.34
C ARG A 515 1.52 35.24 14.94
N ARG A 516 2.59 35.88 15.39
CA ARG A 516 3.76 35.19 15.94
C ARG A 516 3.41 34.42 17.22
N ALA A 517 3.86 33.16 17.28
CA ALA A 517 3.80 32.33 18.46
C ALA A 517 5.10 32.41 19.27
N THR A 518 5.04 32.04 20.55
CA THR A 518 6.24 31.88 21.37
C THR A 518 6.89 30.53 21.07
N VAL A 519 8.19 30.53 20.78
CA VAL A 519 8.96 29.30 20.49
C VAL A 519 10.05 29.13 21.54
N VAL A 520 10.05 27.98 22.22
CA VAL A 520 11.04 27.64 23.25
C VAL A 520 11.82 26.40 22.80
N PRO A 521 13.16 26.45 22.66
CA PRO A 521 13.95 25.28 22.32
C PRO A 521 13.98 24.27 23.47
N VAL A 522 13.87 22.98 23.14
CA VAL A 522 14.04 21.86 24.09
C VAL A 522 15.21 20.94 23.73
N GLY A 523 16.01 21.34 22.73
CA GLY A 523 17.25 20.68 22.34
C GLY A 523 17.07 19.59 21.27
N GLY A 524 18.11 19.41 20.44
CA GLY A 524 18.14 18.41 19.37
C GLY A 524 17.15 18.68 18.23
N GLY A 525 17.00 19.95 17.80
CA GLY A 525 16.04 20.32 16.75
C GLY A 525 14.57 20.31 17.19
N ARG A 526 14.31 20.20 18.49
CA ARG A 526 12.95 20.17 19.07
C ARG A 526 12.63 21.48 19.78
N TYR A 527 11.36 21.87 19.73
CA TYR A 527 10.82 23.11 20.28
C TYR A 527 9.42 22.90 20.87
N GLN A 528 9.02 23.79 21.76
CA GLN A 528 7.65 23.95 22.23
C GLN A 528 7.10 25.27 21.69
N VAL A 529 5.95 25.23 21.05
CA VAL A 529 5.28 26.39 20.46
C VAL A 529 4.06 26.75 21.28
N GLY A 530 4.06 27.92 21.90
CA GLY A 530 2.97 28.42 22.73
C GLY A 530 2.20 29.56 22.06
N PHE A 531 0.87 29.47 22.08
CA PHE A 531 -0.04 30.52 21.61
C PHE A 531 -1.39 30.45 22.34
N THR A 532 -2.25 31.46 22.13
CA THR A 532 -3.62 31.47 22.63
C THR A 532 -4.58 31.43 21.46
N ALA A 533 -5.61 30.58 21.53
CA ALA A 533 -6.65 30.51 20.51
C ALA A 533 -8.05 30.45 21.13
N THR A 534 -9.02 31.00 20.42
CA THR A 534 -10.45 30.85 20.69
C THR A 534 -11.02 29.71 19.86
N VAL A 535 -12.30 29.36 20.09
CA VAL A 535 -13.04 28.37 19.29
C VAL A 535 -12.90 28.64 17.79
N GLY A 536 -12.67 27.59 17.00
CA GLY A 536 -12.45 27.69 15.55
C GLY A 536 -11.40 26.69 15.06
N THR A 537 -10.55 27.14 14.14
CA THR A 537 -9.38 26.39 13.66
C THR A 537 -8.12 27.22 13.80
N VAL A 538 -6.97 26.54 13.88
CA VAL A 538 -5.65 27.18 13.91
C VAL A 538 -4.84 26.67 12.73
N GLY A 539 -4.40 27.58 11.86
CA GLY A 539 -3.33 27.35 10.89
C GLY A 539 -1.96 27.55 11.53
N LEU A 540 -0.95 26.83 11.05
CA LEU A 540 0.43 26.91 11.53
C LEU A 540 1.37 27.23 10.37
N ARG A 541 2.31 28.14 10.59
CA ARG A 541 3.40 28.45 9.66
C ARG A 541 4.72 28.42 10.37
N VAL A 542 5.74 27.86 9.71
CA VAL A 542 7.12 27.91 10.15
C VAL A 542 7.98 28.56 9.07
N THR A 543 9.01 29.27 9.52
CA THR A 543 10.15 29.63 8.68
C THR A 543 11.43 29.30 9.44
N MET A 544 12.38 28.67 8.77
CA MET A 544 13.67 28.31 9.36
C MET A 544 14.77 28.34 8.31
N THR A 545 15.96 28.79 8.71
CA THR A 545 17.19 28.74 7.91
C THR A 545 18.28 28.05 8.74
N ASP A 546 19.02 27.14 8.13
CA ASP A 546 20.16 26.46 8.74
C ASP A 546 21.46 27.25 8.55
N SER A 547 22.53 26.83 9.23
CA SER A 547 23.84 27.50 9.15
C SER A 547 24.56 27.39 7.81
N LEU A 548 24.05 26.59 6.86
CA LEU A 548 24.55 26.50 5.48
C LEU A 548 23.69 27.32 4.50
N GLY A 549 22.67 28.01 5.00
CA GLY A 549 21.79 28.86 4.21
C GLY A 549 20.65 28.10 3.52
N ASN A 550 20.43 26.82 3.84
CA ASN A 550 19.22 26.12 3.39
C ASN A 550 18.04 26.60 4.23
N SER A 551 16.91 26.87 3.60
CA SER A 551 15.72 27.38 4.31
C SER A 551 14.46 26.62 3.93
N VAL A 552 13.51 26.60 4.86
CA VAL A 552 12.14 26.10 4.65
C VAL A 552 11.15 27.15 5.14
N GLU A 553 10.10 27.35 4.35
CA GLU A 553 8.85 27.99 4.75
C GLU A 553 7.74 26.96 4.57
N GLN A 554 7.03 26.63 5.64
CA GLN A 554 5.97 25.61 5.62
C GLN A 554 4.72 26.20 6.24
N SER A 555 3.57 26.04 5.62
CA SER A 555 2.28 26.43 6.20
C SER A 555 1.23 25.35 6.02
N VAL A 556 0.41 25.19 7.05
CA VAL A 556 -0.71 24.25 7.09
C VAL A 556 -1.94 25.04 7.56
N ALA A 557 -2.92 25.21 6.68
CA ALA A 557 -4.21 25.79 7.01
C ALA A 557 -5.06 24.78 7.79
N ASP A 558 -5.87 25.27 8.74
CA ASP A 558 -6.73 24.42 9.59
C ASP A 558 -5.98 23.24 10.24
N ALA A 559 -4.74 23.44 10.65
CA ALA A 559 -3.86 22.40 11.18
C ALA A 559 -4.50 21.61 12.33
N LEU A 560 -5.27 22.29 13.19
CA LEU A 560 -6.05 21.68 14.28
C LEU A 560 -7.33 22.48 14.57
N GLY A 561 -8.32 21.83 15.17
CA GLY A 561 -9.53 22.47 15.68
C GLY A 561 -9.36 22.99 17.12
N VAL A 562 -10.17 23.97 17.49
CA VAL A 562 -10.24 24.51 18.86
C VAL A 562 -11.70 24.53 19.30
N ARG A 563 -11.99 23.97 20.47
CA ARG A 563 -13.35 23.85 21.03
C ARG A 563 -13.53 24.46 22.42
#